data_AF-A0A1X7A6Z8-F1
#
_entry.id   AF-A0A1X7A6Z8-F1
#
_cell.length_a   1.000
_cell.length_b   1.000
_cell.length_c   1.000
_cell.angle_alpha   90.00
_cell.angle_beta   90.00
_cell.angle_gamma   90.00
#
_symmetry.space_group_name_H-M   'P 1'
#
loop_
_entity.id
_entity.type
_entity.pdbx_description
1 polymer ?
#
loop_
_entity_poly.entity_id
_entity_poly.type
_entity_poly.pdbx_seq_one_letter_code
_entity_poly.pdbx_strand_id
1 'polypeptide(L)'
;MDGTRTGIEAPRIGGAARPGLCTDCGVSRIGDGRACGRACQFIRPDYPGLERVAHGRAGAAEGDEGFFGVTRAMWRARLDPPAPGAQWTGLTTALAATLLAEGAVDAVLATAPHPEDRWAPMPVIVTDPGETARCRGMRMGYGPLLALLEPARAAGHRRIAVIGIPCQVYALRALEAELGFDEITVIGTPCSDNTTTENFHAFLARLDSRPDTISYLEFRADYRVELRFDDGRAPRTIPFLNLPLSDLPADFFPMTCKTCVDYTNRLADITVGYMGGDGDQWVIVRNARGQAALDRLGGRVTTRPLTDRGTRESAVRGFLVNVERAAGGLPVRRMPRWLRPIVAFLQPRTGPRGLEFARARVEMKAIETVLHLRRAHPARVKLMVPEHVWRLAARYGLTRRPDERGRFSPPEE
;
A
#
# COMPACT_ATOMS: atom_id res chain seq x y z
N MET A 1 -13.27 -39.60 -9.94
CA MET A 1 -13.90 -38.36 -10.44
C MET A 1 -14.51 -37.71 -9.21
N ASP A 2 -13.79 -36.77 -8.62
CA ASP A 2 -14.25 -36.02 -7.45
C ASP A 2 -14.04 -34.53 -7.74
N GLY A 3 -14.96 -33.72 -7.22
CA GLY A 3 -15.39 -32.42 -7.73
C GLY A 3 -14.28 -31.49 -8.22
N THR A 4 -14.60 -30.78 -9.30
CA THR A 4 -13.88 -29.61 -9.82
C THR A 4 -13.30 -28.78 -8.68
N ARG A 5 -12.02 -28.97 -8.36
CA ARG A 5 -11.30 -28.02 -7.51
C ARG A 5 -11.32 -26.71 -8.28
N THR A 6 -12.15 -25.77 -7.83
CA THR A 6 -12.06 -24.39 -8.31
C THR A 6 -10.63 -23.97 -8.03
N GLY A 7 -9.89 -23.50 -9.03
CA GLY A 7 -8.49 -23.07 -8.88
C GLY A 7 -8.30 -21.81 -8.02
N ILE A 8 -9.30 -21.51 -7.21
CA ILE A 8 -9.37 -20.46 -6.22
C ILE A 8 -10.25 -20.96 -5.07
N GLU A 9 -9.79 -20.74 -3.85
CA GLU A 9 -10.51 -21.06 -2.63
C GLU A 9 -10.48 -19.88 -1.66
N ALA A 10 -11.54 -19.73 -0.87
CA ALA A 10 -11.64 -18.77 0.23
C ALA A 10 -11.77 -19.56 1.54
N PRO A 11 -10.65 -19.97 2.17
CA PRO A 11 -10.71 -20.71 3.42
C PRO A 11 -11.47 -19.92 4.49
N ARG A 12 -12.19 -20.63 5.36
CA ARG A 12 -12.84 -19.99 6.51
C ARG A 12 -11.76 -19.50 7.47
N ILE A 13 -11.69 -18.18 7.62
CA ILE A 13 -10.73 -17.54 8.52
C ILE A 13 -11.34 -17.42 9.93
N GLY A 14 -10.72 -18.06 10.91
CA GLY A 14 -11.09 -17.98 12.32
C GLY A 14 -10.50 -16.75 13.04
N GLY A 15 -10.62 -16.76 14.37
CA GLY A 15 -10.05 -15.72 15.24
C GLY A 15 -10.67 -14.33 15.04
N ALA A 16 -10.01 -13.31 15.57
CA ALA A 16 -10.43 -11.92 15.47
C ALA A 16 -9.23 -10.97 15.37
N ALA A 17 -9.48 -9.74 14.92
CA ALA A 17 -8.51 -8.66 15.01
C ALA A 17 -8.16 -8.35 16.48
N ARG A 18 -6.96 -7.82 16.73
CA ARG A 18 -6.59 -7.31 18.06
C ARG A 18 -7.22 -5.94 18.30
N PRO A 19 -7.58 -5.58 19.55
CA PRO A 19 -8.01 -4.23 19.86
C PRO A 19 -6.87 -3.22 19.68
N GLY A 20 -7.22 -1.94 19.51
CA GLY A 20 -6.27 -0.84 19.39
C GLY A 20 -5.73 -0.66 17.97
N LEU A 21 -4.42 -0.44 17.83
CA LEU A 21 -3.78 -0.18 16.53
C LEU A 21 -3.57 -1.49 15.74
N CYS A 22 -4.67 -2.05 15.24
CA CYS A 22 -4.66 -3.26 14.41
C CYS A 22 -5.22 -2.94 13.02
N THR A 23 -4.54 -3.41 11.97
CA THR A 23 -5.01 -3.36 10.58
C THR A 23 -5.58 -4.70 10.11
N ASP A 24 -5.82 -5.62 11.06
CA ASP A 24 -6.21 -7.02 10.81
C ASP A 24 -5.44 -7.66 9.65
N CYS A 25 -4.10 -7.65 9.71
CA CYS A 25 -3.26 -8.24 8.65
C CYS A 25 -3.37 -9.77 8.57
N GLY A 26 -4.00 -10.42 9.54
CA GLY A 26 -4.20 -11.87 9.63
C GLY A 26 -3.39 -12.58 10.72
N VAL A 27 -2.30 -12.00 11.22
CA VAL A 27 -1.43 -12.67 12.23
C VAL A 27 -2.16 -13.02 13.53
N SER A 28 -3.14 -12.22 13.95
CA SER A 28 -3.91 -12.50 15.17
C SER A 28 -4.81 -13.73 15.08
N ARG A 29 -4.90 -14.32 13.90
CA ARG A 29 -5.78 -15.45 13.56
C ARG A 29 -4.99 -16.74 13.26
N ILE A 30 -3.65 -16.66 13.33
CA ILE A 30 -2.70 -17.76 13.14
C ILE A 30 -2.27 -18.26 14.52
N GLY A 31 -2.24 -19.58 14.72
CA GLY A 31 -1.86 -20.20 15.98
C GLY A 31 -2.59 -19.62 17.20
N ASP A 32 -1.84 -19.17 18.20
CA ASP A 32 -2.36 -18.50 19.40
C ASP A 32 -2.49 -16.95 19.24
N GLY A 33 -2.17 -16.43 18.06
CA GLY A 33 -2.17 -15.01 17.72
C GLY A 33 -1.16 -14.16 18.50
N ARG A 34 -0.25 -14.73 19.31
CA ARG A 34 0.72 -13.98 20.13
C ARG A 34 1.87 -13.41 19.30
N ALA A 35 2.10 -13.96 18.11
CA ALA A 35 3.06 -13.45 17.14
C ALA A 35 2.90 -11.95 16.83
N CYS A 36 1.68 -11.39 16.99
CA CYS A 36 1.45 -9.95 16.88
C CYS A 36 2.40 -9.10 17.75
N GLY A 37 2.79 -9.57 18.94
CA GLY A 37 3.65 -8.82 19.87
C GLY A 37 5.06 -8.53 19.34
N ARG A 38 5.55 -9.34 18.38
CA ARG A 38 6.88 -9.20 17.77
C ARG A 38 6.86 -8.89 16.26
N ALA A 39 5.73 -9.15 15.59
CA ALA A 39 5.59 -8.98 14.13
C ALA A 39 4.77 -7.75 13.71
N CYS A 40 4.18 -7.01 14.65
CA CYS A 40 3.36 -5.85 14.31
C CYS A 40 4.19 -4.56 14.17
N GLN A 41 4.11 -3.92 13.00
CA GLN A 41 4.78 -2.62 12.78
C GLN A 41 4.24 -1.51 13.69
N PHE A 42 3.01 -1.64 14.20
CA PHE A 42 2.39 -0.65 15.10
C PHE A 42 2.77 -0.85 16.57
N ILE A 43 3.80 -1.66 16.85
CA ILE A 43 4.38 -1.86 18.19
C ILE A 43 5.82 -1.35 18.21
N ARG A 44 6.71 -1.95 17.42
CA ARG A 44 8.13 -1.55 17.32
C ARG A 44 8.71 -2.06 15.99
N PRO A 45 8.63 -1.30 14.89
CA PRO A 45 9.10 -1.76 13.60
C PRO A 45 10.63 -1.75 13.49
N ASP A 46 11.22 -2.79 12.89
CA ASP A 46 12.65 -2.89 12.53
C ASP A 46 12.82 -3.07 11.01
N TYR A 47 12.62 -1.97 10.27
CA TYR A 47 12.80 -1.98 8.82
C TYR A 47 14.25 -2.31 8.40
N PRO A 48 15.31 -1.72 8.98
CA PRO A 48 16.67 -2.04 8.57
C PRO A 48 17.04 -3.52 8.78
N GLY A 49 16.58 -4.13 9.89
CA GLY A 49 16.76 -5.56 10.15
C GLY A 49 16.05 -6.43 9.12
N LEU A 50 14.77 -6.15 8.87
CA LEU A 50 13.98 -6.92 7.90
C LEU A 50 14.40 -6.69 6.45
N GLU A 51 14.88 -5.50 6.08
CA GLU A 51 15.47 -5.23 4.76
C GLU A 51 16.74 -6.07 4.56
N ARG A 52 17.60 -6.18 5.58
CA ARG A 52 18.79 -7.07 5.53
C ARG A 52 18.41 -8.52 5.30
N VAL A 53 17.37 -9.01 5.96
CA VAL A 53 16.88 -10.39 5.79
C VAL A 53 16.26 -10.59 4.39
N ALA A 54 15.36 -9.69 3.96
CA ALA A 54 14.61 -9.85 2.73
C ALA A 54 15.43 -9.52 1.45
N HIS A 55 16.40 -8.62 1.54
CA HIS A 55 17.12 -8.07 0.38
C HIS A 55 18.64 -8.22 0.47
N GLY A 56 19.18 -8.74 1.58
CA GLY A 56 20.62 -8.91 1.80
C GLY A 56 21.34 -7.64 2.29
N ARG A 57 20.66 -6.49 2.34
CA ARG A 57 21.19 -5.22 2.85
C ARG A 57 20.06 -4.29 3.30
N ALA A 58 20.39 -3.28 4.09
CA ALA A 58 19.48 -2.16 4.35
C ALA A 58 19.54 -1.14 3.20
N GLY A 59 18.48 -0.34 3.04
CA GLY A 59 18.47 0.77 2.10
C GLY A 59 19.41 1.90 2.55
N ALA A 60 20.03 2.59 1.60
CA ALA A 60 20.83 3.77 1.88
C ALA A 60 19.99 4.88 2.55
N ALA A 61 20.63 5.68 3.42
CA ALA A 61 19.96 6.77 4.11
C ALA A 61 19.65 7.96 3.18
N GLU A 62 20.49 8.16 2.16
CA GLU A 62 20.39 9.23 1.17
C GLU A 62 19.89 8.72 -0.19
N GLY A 63 19.64 9.66 -1.11
CA GLY A 63 19.13 9.36 -2.44
C GLY A 63 17.73 8.73 -2.40
N ASP A 64 17.38 8.03 -3.48
CA ASP A 64 16.05 7.44 -3.64
C ASP A 64 15.73 6.33 -2.61
N GLU A 65 16.73 5.58 -2.15
CA GLU A 65 16.52 4.53 -1.14
C GLU A 65 16.11 5.09 0.23
N GLY A 66 16.53 6.32 0.53
CA GLY A 66 16.07 7.07 1.70
C GLY A 66 14.54 7.23 1.73
N PHE A 67 13.92 7.35 0.55
CA PHE A 67 12.46 7.42 0.39
C PHE A 67 11.82 6.04 0.21
N PHE A 68 12.36 5.24 -0.69
CA PHE A 68 11.65 4.09 -1.26
C PHE A 68 12.16 2.72 -0.79
N GLY A 69 13.27 2.68 -0.06
CA GLY A 69 13.89 1.45 0.43
C GLY A 69 14.84 0.80 -0.55
N VAL A 70 15.32 -0.37 -0.17
CA VAL A 70 16.25 -1.14 -0.99
C VAL A 70 15.69 -1.26 -2.41
N THR A 71 16.49 -0.79 -3.36
CA THR A 71 16.12 -0.66 -4.76
C THR A 71 17.25 -1.20 -5.62
N ARG A 72 16.92 -2.19 -6.45
CA ARG A 72 17.79 -2.69 -7.52
C ARG A 72 17.53 -1.94 -8.82
N ALA A 73 16.26 -1.69 -9.13
CA ALA A 73 15.85 -0.91 -10.29
C ALA A 73 14.45 -0.31 -10.07
N MET A 74 14.18 0.82 -10.72
CA MET A 74 12.84 1.42 -10.74
C MET A 74 12.48 1.85 -12.15
N TRP A 75 11.23 1.59 -12.54
CA TRP A 75 10.75 1.85 -13.89
C TRP A 75 9.34 2.40 -13.90
N ARG A 76 9.02 3.13 -14.96
CA ARG A 76 7.65 3.18 -15.47
C ARG A 76 7.43 1.91 -16.28
N ALA A 77 6.36 1.17 -15.99
CA ALA A 77 6.08 -0.08 -16.65
C ALA A 77 4.60 -0.20 -17.02
N ARG A 78 4.34 -0.86 -18.14
CA ARG A 78 2.99 -1.24 -18.58
C ARG A 78 3.00 -2.65 -19.16
N LEU A 79 1.90 -3.37 -18.94
CA LEU A 79 1.60 -4.57 -19.69
C LEU A 79 1.11 -4.17 -21.10
N ASP A 80 1.58 -4.87 -22.12
CA ASP A 80 1.17 -4.66 -23.51
C ASP A 80 0.86 -6.01 -24.19
N PRO A 81 -0.41 -6.25 -24.60
CA PRO A 81 -1.57 -5.40 -24.37
C PRO A 81 -1.98 -5.35 -22.87
N PRO A 82 -2.67 -4.29 -22.41
CA PRO A 82 -3.25 -4.24 -21.07
C PRO A 82 -4.23 -5.38 -20.82
N ALA A 83 -4.24 -5.94 -19.61
CA ALA A 83 -5.17 -6.99 -19.24
C ALA A 83 -6.61 -6.44 -19.11
N PRO A 84 -7.63 -7.16 -19.64
CA PRO A 84 -9.02 -6.74 -19.54
C PRO A 84 -9.46 -6.53 -18.07
N GLY A 85 -10.14 -5.42 -17.79
CA GLY A 85 -10.65 -5.11 -16.44
C GLY A 85 -9.56 -4.88 -15.37
N ALA A 86 -8.30 -4.66 -15.76
CA ALA A 86 -7.25 -4.32 -14.81
C ALA A 86 -7.43 -2.92 -14.19
N GLN A 87 -6.91 -2.74 -12.97
CA GLN A 87 -6.91 -1.43 -12.31
C GLN A 87 -6.12 -0.38 -13.12
N TRP A 88 -4.98 -0.83 -13.66
CA TRP A 88 -4.10 -0.06 -14.53
C TRP A 88 -3.90 -0.86 -15.82
N THR A 89 -2.76 -1.56 -15.97
CA THR A 89 -2.52 -2.46 -17.11
C THR A 89 -2.50 -3.95 -16.71
N GLY A 90 -2.47 -4.25 -15.41
CA GLY A 90 -2.62 -5.61 -14.89
C GLY A 90 -1.31 -6.30 -14.51
N LEU A 91 -0.21 -5.56 -14.35
CA LEU A 91 1.11 -6.12 -14.02
C LEU A 91 1.09 -7.05 -12.80
N THR A 92 0.48 -6.65 -11.67
CA THR A 92 0.40 -7.49 -10.46
C THR A 92 -0.25 -8.84 -10.73
N THR A 93 -1.39 -8.84 -11.44
CA THR A 93 -2.10 -10.08 -11.82
C THR A 93 -1.27 -10.90 -12.81
N ALA A 94 -0.64 -10.26 -13.80
CA ALA A 94 0.20 -10.94 -14.78
C ALA A 94 1.43 -11.61 -14.14
N LEU A 95 2.08 -10.95 -13.17
CA LEU A 95 3.19 -11.53 -12.40
C LEU A 95 2.73 -12.81 -11.69
N ALA A 96 1.65 -12.72 -10.91
CA ALA A 96 1.13 -13.86 -10.16
C ALA A 96 0.66 -15.01 -11.06
N ALA A 97 -0.06 -14.71 -12.14
CA ALA A 97 -0.51 -15.70 -13.11
C ALA A 97 0.67 -16.42 -13.78
N THR A 98 1.73 -15.66 -14.13
CA THR A 98 2.92 -16.23 -14.78
C THR A 98 3.71 -17.12 -13.82
N LEU A 99 3.86 -16.69 -12.55
CA LEU A 99 4.52 -17.52 -11.52
C LEU A 99 3.79 -18.85 -11.30
N LEU A 100 2.45 -18.86 -11.28
CA LEU A 100 1.66 -20.10 -11.21
C LEU A 100 1.79 -20.94 -12.49
N ALA A 101 1.65 -20.32 -13.66
CA ALA A 101 1.63 -21.03 -14.94
C ALA A 101 2.95 -21.76 -15.24
N GLU A 102 4.06 -21.17 -14.80
CA GLU A 102 5.40 -21.72 -14.96
C GLU A 102 5.81 -22.65 -13.79
N GLY A 103 4.93 -22.88 -12.81
CA GLY A 103 5.21 -23.70 -11.64
C GLY A 103 6.30 -23.13 -10.71
N ALA A 104 6.59 -21.84 -10.81
CA ALA A 104 7.54 -21.16 -9.92
C ALA A 104 6.99 -21.05 -8.49
N VAL A 105 5.67 -20.96 -8.36
CA VAL A 105 4.94 -21.06 -7.08
C VAL A 105 3.79 -22.05 -7.24
N ASP A 106 3.41 -22.68 -6.14
CA ASP A 106 2.34 -23.67 -6.06
C ASP A 106 0.98 -23.02 -5.76
N ALA A 107 1.00 -21.82 -5.14
CA ALA A 107 -0.19 -21.04 -4.82
C ALA A 107 0.12 -19.54 -4.71
N VAL A 108 -0.89 -18.71 -4.97
CA VAL A 108 -0.88 -17.26 -4.74
C VAL A 108 -1.89 -16.91 -3.65
N LEU A 109 -1.42 -16.28 -2.59
CA LEU A 109 -2.26 -15.70 -1.55
C LEU A 109 -2.60 -14.26 -1.98
N ALA A 110 -3.88 -14.01 -2.23
CA ALA A 110 -4.37 -12.74 -2.75
C ALA A 110 -5.67 -12.31 -2.08
N THR A 111 -6.26 -11.21 -2.55
CA THR A 111 -7.55 -10.71 -2.08
C THR A 111 -8.51 -10.59 -3.26
N ALA A 112 -9.63 -11.32 -3.18
CA ALA A 112 -10.77 -11.24 -4.10
C ALA A 112 -11.82 -10.25 -3.56
N PRO A 113 -12.77 -9.77 -4.38
CA PRO A 113 -13.97 -9.12 -3.86
C PRO A 113 -14.82 -10.13 -3.06
N HIS A 114 -15.44 -9.69 -1.97
CA HIS A 114 -16.47 -10.48 -1.31
C HIS A 114 -17.66 -10.70 -2.27
N PRO A 115 -18.32 -11.88 -2.26
CA PRO A 115 -19.45 -12.15 -3.17
C PRO A 115 -20.62 -11.18 -3.01
N GLU A 116 -20.82 -10.67 -1.79
CA GLU A 116 -21.91 -9.73 -1.45
C GLU A 116 -21.46 -8.25 -1.52
N ASP A 117 -20.15 -7.99 -1.62
CA ASP A 117 -19.62 -6.63 -1.66
C ASP A 117 -18.29 -6.59 -2.44
N ARG A 118 -18.32 -5.94 -3.61
CA ARG A 118 -17.17 -5.82 -4.51
C ARG A 118 -15.98 -5.06 -3.93
N TRP A 119 -16.20 -4.21 -2.93
CA TRP A 119 -15.15 -3.42 -2.29
C TRP A 119 -14.58 -4.13 -1.07
N ALA A 120 -15.39 -4.94 -0.40
CA ALA A 120 -14.95 -5.72 0.75
C ALA A 120 -13.84 -6.72 0.35
N PRO A 121 -12.71 -6.75 1.10
CA PRO A 121 -11.64 -7.69 0.84
C PRO A 121 -11.99 -9.10 1.34
N MET A 122 -11.86 -10.10 0.47
CA MET A 122 -11.94 -11.51 0.83
C MET A 122 -10.61 -12.20 0.51
N PRO A 123 -9.80 -12.58 1.52
CA PRO A 123 -8.57 -13.32 1.28
C PRO A 123 -8.86 -14.67 0.59
N VAL A 124 -8.06 -15.00 -0.43
CA VAL A 124 -8.18 -16.23 -1.21
C VAL A 124 -6.81 -16.86 -1.49
N ILE A 125 -6.81 -18.18 -1.66
CA ILE A 125 -5.67 -18.95 -2.18
C ILE A 125 -6.00 -19.31 -3.62
N VAL A 126 -5.13 -18.95 -4.56
CA VAL A 126 -5.29 -19.19 -6.00
C VAL A 126 -4.23 -20.19 -6.46
N THR A 127 -4.66 -21.24 -7.14
CA THR A 127 -3.80 -22.32 -7.67
C THR A 127 -3.92 -22.46 -9.19
N ASP A 128 -4.98 -21.92 -9.81
CA ASP A 128 -5.11 -21.81 -11.26
C ASP A 128 -4.70 -20.40 -11.72
N PRO A 129 -3.71 -20.29 -12.63
CA PRO A 129 -3.34 -19.01 -13.27
C PRO A 129 -4.52 -18.20 -13.81
N GLY A 130 -5.53 -18.86 -14.38
CA GLY A 130 -6.72 -18.23 -14.96
C GLY A 130 -7.58 -17.50 -13.92
N GLU A 131 -7.63 -18.05 -12.70
CA GLU A 131 -8.46 -17.51 -11.61
C GLU A 131 -7.84 -16.27 -10.93
N THR A 132 -6.56 -15.98 -11.17
CA THR A 132 -5.91 -14.76 -10.66
C THR A 132 -6.62 -13.47 -11.12
N ALA A 133 -7.32 -13.53 -12.25
CA ALA A 133 -8.15 -12.46 -12.79
C ALA A 133 -9.26 -12.01 -11.81
N ARG A 134 -9.76 -12.91 -10.97
CA ARG A 134 -10.82 -12.63 -10.00
C ARG A 134 -10.34 -11.74 -8.84
N CYS A 135 -9.04 -11.62 -8.66
CA CYS A 135 -8.41 -10.77 -7.64
C CYS A 135 -8.09 -9.35 -8.15
N ARG A 136 -8.53 -8.97 -9.36
CA ARG A 136 -8.24 -7.66 -9.95
C ARG A 136 -8.98 -6.52 -9.24
N GLY A 137 -8.30 -5.38 -9.14
CA GLY A 137 -8.89 -4.13 -8.66
C GLY A 137 -8.61 -3.86 -7.19
N MET A 138 -8.93 -2.63 -6.78
CA MET A 138 -8.75 -2.17 -5.40
C MET A 138 -9.84 -2.73 -4.48
N ARG A 139 -9.45 -3.15 -3.27
CA ARG A 139 -10.37 -3.51 -2.18
C ARG A 139 -10.12 -2.58 -1.00
N MET A 140 -11.19 -2.12 -0.38
CA MET A 140 -11.15 -1.13 0.70
C MET A 140 -11.78 -1.76 1.94
N GLY A 141 -11.01 -1.79 3.02
CA GLY A 141 -11.31 -2.60 4.20
C GLY A 141 -10.08 -3.32 4.72
N TYR A 142 -10.24 -4.01 5.85
CA TYR A 142 -9.19 -4.88 6.38
C TYR A 142 -9.34 -6.29 5.84
N GLY A 143 -8.33 -6.77 5.11
CA GLY A 143 -8.25 -8.14 4.63
C GLY A 143 -7.21 -8.94 5.42
N PRO A 144 -7.61 -9.95 6.21
CA PRO A 144 -6.69 -10.78 7.01
C PRO A 144 -5.88 -11.77 6.16
N LEU A 145 -5.15 -11.25 5.17
CA LEU A 145 -4.42 -12.01 4.15
C LEU A 145 -3.48 -13.06 4.74
N LEU A 146 -2.75 -12.72 5.80
CA LEU A 146 -1.77 -13.65 6.37
C LEU A 146 -2.43 -14.82 7.10
N ALA A 147 -3.71 -14.76 7.43
CA ALA A 147 -4.43 -15.90 8.01
C ALA A 147 -4.51 -17.09 7.02
N LEU A 148 -4.24 -16.87 5.73
CA LEU A 148 -4.16 -17.91 4.72
C LEU A 148 -2.85 -18.73 4.78
N LEU A 149 -1.82 -18.30 5.53
CA LEU A 149 -0.53 -18.99 5.57
C LEU A 149 -0.66 -20.42 6.13
N GLU A 150 -1.46 -20.62 7.18
CA GLU A 150 -1.71 -21.94 7.76
C GLU A 150 -2.52 -22.86 6.82
N PRO A 151 -3.69 -22.43 6.28
CA PRO A 151 -4.41 -23.21 5.27
C PRO A 151 -3.55 -23.55 4.05
N ALA A 152 -2.79 -22.58 3.50
CA ALA A 152 -1.93 -22.81 2.35
C ALA A 152 -0.87 -23.89 2.66
N ARG A 153 -0.29 -23.86 3.87
CA ARG A 153 0.64 -24.90 4.29
C ARG A 153 -0.03 -26.26 4.45
N ALA A 154 -1.18 -26.29 5.10
CA ALA A 154 -1.93 -27.52 5.35
C ALA A 154 -2.36 -28.20 4.04
N ALA A 155 -2.63 -27.39 2.99
CA ALA A 155 -2.88 -27.86 1.63
C ALA A 155 -1.62 -28.38 0.90
N GLY A 156 -0.44 -28.30 1.52
CA GLY A 156 0.82 -28.82 0.99
C GLY A 156 1.63 -27.82 0.15
N HIS A 157 1.21 -26.56 0.03
CA HIS A 157 1.97 -25.57 -0.74
C HIS A 157 3.29 -25.21 -0.04
N ARG A 158 4.37 -25.23 -0.81
CA ARG A 158 5.75 -25.05 -0.31
C ARG A 158 6.37 -23.75 -0.82
N ARG A 159 6.15 -23.41 -2.08
CA ARG A 159 6.55 -22.15 -2.73
C ARG A 159 5.31 -21.34 -3.00
N ILE A 160 5.20 -20.16 -2.42
CA ILE A 160 4.00 -19.34 -2.56
C ILE A 160 4.35 -17.94 -3.06
N ALA A 161 3.40 -17.30 -3.73
CA ALA A 161 3.43 -15.86 -3.91
C ALA A 161 2.42 -15.19 -2.97
N VAL A 162 2.74 -14.02 -2.43
CA VAL A 162 1.84 -13.21 -1.62
C VAL A 162 1.67 -11.85 -2.29
N ILE A 163 0.43 -11.47 -2.61
CA ILE A 163 0.09 -10.13 -3.09
C ILE A 163 -0.43 -9.32 -1.90
N GLY A 164 0.42 -8.47 -1.33
CA GLY A 164 0.12 -7.82 -0.05
C GLY A 164 0.43 -6.32 -0.01
N ILE A 165 -0.21 -5.63 0.92
CA ILE A 165 0.07 -4.23 1.27
C ILE A 165 1.14 -4.15 2.38
N PRO A 166 1.75 -2.98 2.64
CA PRO A 166 2.91 -2.83 3.52
C PRO A 166 2.75 -3.42 4.93
N CYS A 167 1.59 -3.25 5.57
CA CYS A 167 1.36 -3.78 6.92
C CYS A 167 1.21 -5.29 7.00
N GLN A 168 0.77 -5.93 5.92
CA GLN A 168 0.80 -7.38 5.79
C GLN A 168 2.23 -7.85 5.50
N VAL A 169 2.92 -7.23 4.55
CA VAL A 169 4.27 -7.64 4.15
C VAL A 169 5.29 -7.49 5.29
N TYR A 170 5.19 -6.42 6.09
CA TYR A 170 6.03 -6.26 7.28
C TYR A 170 5.87 -7.46 8.23
N ALA A 171 4.62 -7.81 8.57
CA ALA A 171 4.34 -8.89 9.50
C ALA A 171 4.73 -10.26 8.93
N LEU A 172 4.57 -10.45 7.61
CA LEU A 172 5.03 -11.63 6.88
C LEU A 172 6.55 -11.80 7.02
N ARG A 173 7.34 -10.77 6.68
CA ARG A 173 8.81 -10.84 6.77
C ARG A 173 9.31 -11.04 8.20
N ALA A 174 8.63 -10.47 9.18
CA ALA A 174 8.98 -10.67 10.59
C ALA A 174 8.77 -12.11 11.08
N LEU A 175 7.95 -12.91 10.40
CA LEU A 175 7.63 -14.30 10.75
C LEU A 175 8.21 -15.32 9.77
N GLU A 176 8.70 -14.88 8.62
CA GLU A 176 9.00 -15.72 7.45
C GLU A 176 9.84 -16.96 7.77
N ALA A 177 10.89 -16.81 8.57
CA ALA A 177 11.79 -17.90 8.96
C ALA A 177 11.10 -19.04 9.72
N GLU A 178 10.02 -18.74 10.44
CA GLU A 178 9.26 -19.70 11.25
C GLU A 178 8.04 -20.23 10.52
N LEU A 179 7.65 -19.57 9.43
CA LEU A 179 6.50 -20.00 8.67
C LEU A 179 6.78 -21.38 8.15
N GLY A 180 7.98 -21.67 7.61
CA GLY A 180 8.34 -22.98 7.11
C GLY A 180 7.89 -23.22 5.67
N PHE A 181 7.87 -22.19 4.81
CA PHE A 181 7.79 -22.32 3.35
C PHE A 181 9.21 -22.46 2.78
N ASP A 182 9.35 -23.07 1.60
CA ASP A 182 10.64 -23.15 0.89
C ASP A 182 10.98 -21.78 0.27
N GLU A 183 9.96 -21.10 -0.25
CA GLU A 183 10.10 -19.75 -0.78
C GLU A 183 8.77 -18.97 -0.66
N ILE A 184 8.88 -17.67 -0.35
CA ILE A 184 7.77 -16.72 -0.45
C ILE A 184 8.17 -15.57 -1.38
N THR A 185 7.57 -15.54 -2.57
CA THR A 185 7.68 -14.39 -3.49
C THR A 185 6.64 -13.33 -3.12
N VAL A 186 7.07 -12.12 -2.76
CA VAL A 186 6.16 -11.04 -2.36
C VAL A 186 6.02 -10.00 -3.47
N ILE A 187 4.80 -9.92 -4.02
CA ILE A 187 4.39 -8.88 -4.96
C ILE A 187 3.65 -7.80 -4.17
N GLY A 188 4.37 -6.75 -3.81
CA GLY A 188 3.83 -5.65 -3.03
C GLY A 188 3.06 -4.64 -3.87
N THR A 189 2.05 -4.02 -3.26
CA THR A 189 1.47 -2.75 -3.74
C THR A 189 1.73 -1.64 -2.73
N PRO A 190 1.93 -0.38 -3.15
CA PRO A 190 1.98 0.72 -2.20
C PRO A 190 0.59 0.94 -1.60
N CYS A 191 0.55 1.39 -0.35
CA CYS A 191 -0.71 1.68 0.33
C CYS A 191 -0.55 2.89 1.23
N SER A 192 -1.52 3.79 1.15
CA SER A 192 -1.76 4.83 2.14
C SER A 192 -3.27 4.96 2.27
N ASP A 193 -3.72 5.38 3.45
CA ASP A 193 -5.08 5.88 3.65
C ASP A 193 -6.19 4.86 3.34
N ASN A 194 -6.01 3.61 3.79
CA ASN A 194 -7.09 2.62 3.81
C ASN A 194 -8.13 2.98 4.88
N THR A 195 -9.33 2.41 4.80
CA THR A 195 -10.46 2.62 5.72
C THR A 195 -11.25 1.32 5.85
N THR A 196 -12.25 1.26 6.73
CA THR A 196 -13.23 0.16 6.73
C THR A 196 -14.10 0.22 5.46
N THR A 197 -14.66 -0.92 5.08
CA THR A 197 -15.55 -1.05 3.91
C THR A 197 -16.78 -0.15 4.05
N GLU A 198 -17.35 -0.08 5.25
CA GLU A 198 -18.56 0.72 5.56
C GLU A 198 -18.27 2.21 5.37
N ASN A 199 -17.15 2.68 5.91
CA ASN A 199 -16.71 4.05 5.70
C ASN A 199 -16.45 4.32 4.22
N PHE A 200 -15.85 3.38 3.50
CA PHE A 200 -15.62 3.54 2.06
C PHE A 200 -16.94 3.71 1.28
N HIS A 201 -17.98 2.91 1.58
CA HIS A 201 -19.32 3.11 1.01
C HIS A 201 -19.90 4.49 1.35
N ALA A 202 -19.73 4.96 2.59
CA ALA A 202 -20.15 6.31 2.98
C ALA A 202 -19.40 7.41 2.19
N PHE A 203 -18.16 7.17 1.77
CA PHE A 203 -17.43 8.04 0.87
C PHE A 203 -17.97 7.97 -0.56
N LEU A 204 -18.22 6.78 -1.11
CA LEU A 204 -18.81 6.61 -2.44
C LEU A 204 -20.17 7.33 -2.57
N ALA A 205 -21.02 7.24 -1.54
CA ALA A 205 -22.31 7.93 -1.49
C ALA A 205 -22.21 9.47 -1.50
N ARG A 206 -21.05 10.03 -1.13
CA ARG A 206 -20.78 11.48 -1.25
C ARG A 206 -20.24 11.87 -2.63
N LEU A 207 -19.76 10.91 -3.41
CA LEU A 207 -19.19 11.16 -4.75
C LEU A 207 -20.24 11.06 -5.85
N ASP A 208 -21.21 10.16 -5.75
CA ASP A 208 -22.22 9.91 -6.78
C ASP A 208 -23.59 9.65 -6.15
N SER A 209 -24.66 10.05 -6.85
CA SER A 209 -26.04 9.78 -6.42
C SER A 209 -26.46 8.32 -6.60
N ARG A 210 -25.70 7.53 -7.39
CA ARG A 210 -25.89 6.09 -7.57
C ARG A 210 -24.59 5.33 -7.24
N PRO A 211 -24.14 5.35 -5.98
CA PRO A 211 -22.82 4.85 -5.58
C PRO A 211 -22.61 3.37 -5.88
N ASP A 212 -23.66 2.55 -5.86
CA ASP A 212 -23.59 1.11 -6.11
C ASP A 212 -23.14 0.75 -7.54
N THR A 213 -23.33 1.68 -8.48
CA THR A 213 -22.89 1.51 -9.88
C THR A 213 -21.41 1.81 -10.07
N ILE A 214 -20.71 2.35 -9.06
CA ILE A 214 -19.27 2.63 -9.14
C ILE A 214 -18.53 1.28 -9.14
N SER A 215 -17.87 0.96 -10.24
CA SER A 215 -17.11 -0.28 -10.43
C SER A 215 -15.60 -0.10 -10.30
N TYR A 216 -15.15 1.15 -10.31
CA TYR A 216 -13.73 1.52 -10.26
C TYR A 216 -13.54 2.87 -9.57
N LEU A 217 -12.51 2.97 -8.75
CA LEU A 217 -12.03 4.21 -8.17
C LEU A 217 -10.50 4.18 -8.12
N GLU A 218 -9.85 5.25 -8.57
CA GLU A 218 -8.39 5.41 -8.44
C GLU A 218 -8.02 6.86 -8.14
N PHE A 219 -7.15 7.06 -7.17
CA PHE A 219 -6.51 8.35 -6.89
C PHE A 219 -5.25 8.48 -7.75
N ARG A 220 -5.35 9.22 -8.86
CA ARG A 220 -4.29 9.31 -9.86
C ARG A 220 -3.21 10.33 -9.49
N ALA A 221 -2.03 10.15 -10.08
CA ALA A 221 -0.88 11.05 -9.90
C ALA A 221 -1.08 12.45 -10.54
N ASP A 222 -2.13 12.66 -11.34
CA ASP A 222 -2.51 13.96 -11.92
C ASP A 222 -3.53 14.74 -11.07
N TYR A 223 -3.61 14.42 -9.77
CA TYR A 223 -4.45 15.10 -8.77
C TYR A 223 -5.95 14.96 -9.03
N ARG A 224 -6.37 13.85 -9.64
CA ARG A 224 -7.76 13.53 -9.94
C ARG A 224 -8.13 12.13 -9.44
N VAL A 225 -9.37 11.99 -9.00
CA VAL A 225 -9.99 10.68 -8.77
C VAL A 225 -10.73 10.28 -10.02
N GLU A 226 -10.40 9.13 -10.57
CA GLU A 226 -11.14 8.52 -11.68
C GLU A 226 -12.19 7.57 -11.12
N LEU A 227 -13.41 7.69 -11.64
CA LEU A 227 -14.53 6.79 -11.39
C LEU A 227 -14.95 6.13 -12.69
N ARG A 228 -15.23 4.83 -12.66
CA ARG A 228 -15.92 4.13 -13.76
C ARG A 228 -17.16 3.45 -13.20
N PHE A 229 -18.10 3.18 -14.10
CA PHE A 229 -19.41 2.68 -13.76
C PHE A 229 -19.74 1.42 -14.54
N ASP A 230 -20.55 0.53 -13.96
CA ASP A 230 -21.08 -0.67 -14.63
C ASP A 230 -22.47 -0.46 -15.24
N ASP A 231 -23.04 0.73 -15.11
CA ASP A 231 -24.35 1.12 -15.63
C ASP A 231 -24.29 1.77 -17.04
N GLY A 232 -23.14 1.67 -17.71
CA GLY A 232 -22.90 2.20 -19.05
C GLY A 232 -22.53 3.68 -19.12
N ARG A 233 -22.51 4.42 -18.00
CA ARG A 233 -22.04 5.81 -17.98
C ARG A 233 -20.55 5.89 -18.33
N ALA A 234 -20.17 6.98 -19.01
CA ALA A 234 -18.77 7.28 -19.29
C ALA A 234 -17.96 7.49 -17.98
N PRO A 235 -16.66 7.15 -17.96
CA PRO A 235 -15.78 7.46 -16.85
C PRO A 235 -15.81 8.95 -16.46
N ARG A 236 -15.72 9.23 -15.17
CA ARG A 236 -15.76 10.59 -14.61
C ARG A 236 -14.49 10.86 -13.81
N THR A 237 -13.93 12.06 -13.94
CA THR A 237 -12.78 12.50 -13.12
C THR A 237 -13.13 13.66 -12.20
N ILE A 238 -12.75 13.57 -10.93
CA ILE A 238 -12.99 14.59 -9.90
C ILE A 238 -11.63 15.14 -9.42
N PRO A 239 -11.35 16.45 -9.52
CA PRO A 239 -10.13 17.02 -8.94
C PRO A 239 -10.06 16.79 -7.42
N PHE A 240 -8.88 16.51 -6.87
CA PHE A 240 -8.70 16.27 -5.42
C PHE A 240 -9.25 17.40 -4.54
N LEU A 241 -9.10 18.65 -4.99
CA LEU A 241 -9.60 19.85 -4.30
C LEU A 241 -11.13 19.93 -4.20
N ASN A 242 -11.84 19.10 -4.99
CA ASN A 242 -13.30 19.00 -4.99
C ASN A 242 -13.80 17.76 -4.24
N LEU A 243 -12.91 16.91 -3.71
CA LEU A 243 -13.33 15.77 -2.91
C LEU A 243 -13.97 16.24 -1.58
N PRO A 244 -15.04 15.59 -1.13
CA PRO A 244 -15.78 15.96 0.09
C PRO A 244 -15.06 15.48 1.36
N LEU A 245 -13.73 15.61 1.43
CA LEU A 245 -12.94 15.10 2.56
C LEU A 245 -13.28 15.79 3.88
N SER A 246 -13.65 17.07 3.86
CA SER A 246 -14.05 17.79 5.08
C SER A 246 -15.34 17.25 5.71
N ASP A 247 -16.12 16.45 4.97
CA ASP A 247 -17.47 16.01 5.34
C ASP A 247 -17.48 14.52 5.77
N LEU A 248 -16.29 13.93 5.85
CA LEU A 248 -16.05 12.58 6.33
C LEU A 248 -15.78 12.62 7.85
N PRO A 249 -16.12 11.53 8.57
CA PRO A 249 -15.87 11.48 10.01
C PRO A 249 -14.37 11.49 10.31
N ALA A 250 -14.00 11.97 11.51
CA ALA A 250 -12.59 12.17 11.88
C ALA A 250 -11.78 10.86 11.91
N ASP A 251 -12.45 9.74 12.13
CA ASP A 251 -11.91 8.37 12.15
C ASP A 251 -12.04 7.63 10.81
N PHE A 252 -12.49 8.32 9.74
CA PHE A 252 -12.55 7.75 8.39
C PHE A 252 -11.25 7.05 8.02
N PHE A 253 -10.12 7.75 8.16
CA PHE A 253 -8.82 7.10 8.17
C PHE A 253 -8.49 6.65 9.59
N PRO A 254 -8.31 5.34 9.82
CA PRO A 254 -7.97 4.82 11.12
C PRO A 254 -6.58 5.29 11.54
N MET A 255 -6.33 5.37 12.85
CA MET A 255 -5.04 5.80 13.39
C MET A 255 -3.87 4.94 12.87
N THR A 256 -4.10 3.66 12.59
CA THR A 256 -3.11 2.79 11.94
C THR A 256 -2.70 3.30 10.56
N CYS A 257 -3.65 3.69 9.71
CA CYS A 257 -3.34 4.23 8.39
C CYS A 257 -2.68 5.61 8.48
N LYS A 258 -3.17 6.50 9.36
CA LYS A 258 -2.57 7.84 9.60
C LYS A 258 -1.13 7.77 10.13
N THR A 259 -0.73 6.64 10.72
CA THR A 259 0.58 6.45 11.37
C THR A 259 1.40 5.31 10.77
N CYS A 260 1.03 4.86 9.57
CA CYS A 260 1.77 3.86 8.82
C CYS A 260 3.12 4.44 8.37
N VAL A 261 4.20 3.70 8.63
CA VAL A 261 5.59 4.12 8.39
C VAL A 261 6.16 3.60 7.07
N ASP A 262 5.31 2.95 6.26
CA ASP A 262 5.71 2.36 4.98
C ASP A 262 4.61 2.50 3.93
N TYR A 263 4.75 3.49 3.06
CA TYR A 263 3.88 3.68 1.91
C TYR A 263 4.32 2.78 0.75
N THR A 264 5.63 2.60 0.57
CA THR A 264 6.21 2.03 -0.65
C THR A 264 6.30 0.51 -0.65
N ASN A 265 5.88 -0.14 0.44
CA ASN A 265 6.01 -1.58 0.63
C ASN A 265 7.48 -2.02 0.56
N ARG A 266 8.30 -1.45 1.46
CA ARG A 266 9.78 -1.53 1.43
C ARG A 266 10.32 -2.94 1.50
N LEU A 267 9.52 -3.88 2.00
CA LEU A 267 9.91 -5.27 2.31
C LEU A 267 9.40 -6.30 1.27
N ALA A 268 8.75 -5.85 0.20
CA ALA A 268 8.36 -6.70 -0.92
C ALA A 268 9.57 -7.15 -1.76
N ASP A 269 9.42 -8.15 -2.62
CA ASP A 269 10.46 -8.49 -3.60
C ASP A 269 10.38 -7.56 -4.81
N ILE A 270 9.16 -7.26 -5.23
CA ILE A 270 8.81 -6.28 -6.26
C ILE A 270 7.60 -5.48 -5.78
N THR A 271 7.61 -4.16 -5.95
CA THR A 271 6.46 -3.29 -5.70
C THR A 271 5.89 -2.82 -7.03
N VAL A 272 4.57 -2.95 -7.21
CA VAL A 272 3.83 -2.42 -8.36
C VAL A 272 2.81 -1.40 -7.88
N GLY A 273 2.94 -0.16 -8.34
CA GLY A 273 2.12 0.97 -7.92
C GLY A 273 1.89 1.98 -9.03
N TYR A 274 1.63 3.24 -8.66
CA TYR A 274 1.34 4.31 -9.63
C TYR A 274 2.08 5.63 -9.36
N MET A 275 2.50 5.91 -8.12
CA MET A 275 2.93 7.26 -7.72
C MET A 275 4.09 7.80 -8.56
N GLY A 276 5.11 6.98 -8.81
CA GLY A 276 6.25 7.32 -9.69
C GLY A 276 6.01 7.03 -11.18
N GLY A 277 4.81 6.59 -11.57
CA GLY A 277 4.53 5.97 -12.87
C GLY A 277 4.21 6.95 -14.00
N ASP A 278 3.82 8.19 -13.66
CA ASP A 278 3.52 9.28 -14.60
C ASP A 278 2.57 8.83 -15.75
N GLY A 279 1.46 8.19 -15.37
CA GLY A 279 0.44 7.65 -16.28
C GLY A 279 0.63 6.17 -16.66
N ASP A 280 1.82 5.60 -16.46
CA ASP A 280 2.06 4.16 -16.44
C ASP A 280 2.07 3.64 -14.99
N GLN A 281 2.37 2.36 -14.76
CA GLN A 281 2.58 1.82 -13.42
C GLN A 281 4.02 2.08 -12.96
N TRP A 282 4.22 2.34 -11.67
CA TRP A 282 5.53 2.45 -11.04
C TRP A 282 5.96 1.07 -10.53
N VAL A 283 7.10 0.57 -11.01
CA VAL A 283 7.67 -0.70 -10.57
C VAL A 283 8.98 -0.44 -9.83
N ILE A 284 9.13 -1.02 -8.64
CA ILE A 284 10.36 -1.04 -7.86
C ILE A 284 10.78 -2.51 -7.71
N VAL A 285 11.90 -2.88 -8.32
CA VAL A 285 12.53 -4.18 -8.10
C VAL A 285 13.48 -4.04 -6.91
N ARG A 286 13.30 -4.85 -5.87
CA ARG A 286 14.02 -4.69 -4.59
C ARG A 286 15.15 -5.70 -4.44
N ASN A 287 14.96 -6.92 -4.93
CA ASN A 287 15.97 -7.98 -4.88
C ASN A 287 15.93 -8.88 -6.12
N ALA A 288 16.77 -9.92 -6.13
CA ALA A 288 16.88 -10.86 -7.24
C ALA A 288 15.57 -11.62 -7.51
N ARG A 289 14.79 -11.95 -6.46
CA ARG A 289 13.50 -12.64 -6.60
C ARG A 289 12.47 -11.76 -7.32
N GLY A 290 12.41 -10.48 -6.97
CA GLY A 290 11.57 -9.51 -7.66
C GLY A 290 11.97 -9.29 -9.12
N GLN A 291 13.28 -9.30 -9.41
CA GLN A 291 13.78 -9.22 -10.78
C GLN A 291 13.36 -10.45 -11.58
N ALA A 292 13.57 -11.65 -11.03
CA ALA A 292 13.19 -12.90 -11.67
C ALA A 292 11.68 -12.98 -11.95
N ALA A 293 10.84 -12.47 -11.03
CA ALA A 293 9.39 -12.39 -11.26
C ALA A 293 9.05 -11.45 -12.44
N LEU A 294 9.72 -10.29 -12.54
CA LEU A 294 9.51 -9.35 -13.65
C LEU A 294 9.98 -9.92 -14.99
N ASP A 295 11.15 -10.54 -15.02
CA ASP A 295 11.77 -11.08 -16.23
C ASP A 295 10.90 -12.16 -16.90
N ARG A 296 10.14 -12.94 -16.12
CA ARG A 296 9.17 -13.94 -16.62
C ARG A 296 8.03 -13.33 -17.45
N LEU A 297 7.74 -12.03 -17.31
CA LEU A 297 6.77 -11.38 -18.19
C LEU A 297 7.29 -11.24 -19.63
N GLY A 298 8.61 -11.26 -19.83
CA GLY A 298 9.26 -11.18 -21.13
C GLY A 298 8.80 -9.95 -21.93
N GLY A 299 8.56 -10.14 -23.23
CA GLY A 299 8.12 -9.07 -24.12
C GLY A 299 6.74 -8.47 -23.82
N ARG A 300 5.98 -9.00 -22.84
CA ARG A 300 4.67 -8.45 -22.45
C ARG A 300 4.78 -7.20 -21.58
N VAL A 301 5.97 -6.87 -21.05
CA VAL A 301 6.18 -5.65 -20.26
C VAL A 301 7.01 -4.65 -21.05
N THR A 302 6.48 -3.45 -21.21
CA THR A 302 7.24 -2.30 -21.71
C THR A 302 7.70 -1.46 -20.52
N THR A 303 9.01 -1.22 -20.42
CA THR A 303 9.59 -0.34 -19.39
C THR A 303 10.11 0.97 -19.99
N ARG A 304 10.02 2.06 -19.22
CA ARG A 304 10.56 3.36 -19.57
C ARG A 304 11.29 3.97 -18.37
N PRO A 305 12.27 4.87 -18.60
CA PRO A 305 12.85 5.66 -17.53
C PRO A 305 11.80 6.46 -16.76
N LEU A 306 12.04 6.69 -15.47
CA LEU A 306 11.18 7.50 -14.63
C LEU A 306 11.27 8.98 -15.04
N THR A 307 10.19 9.71 -14.77
CA THR A 307 10.22 11.17 -14.81
C THR A 307 10.50 11.71 -13.41
N ASP A 308 11.23 12.82 -13.34
CA ASP A 308 11.57 13.51 -12.09
C ASP A 308 11.54 15.01 -12.37
N ARG A 309 10.41 15.67 -12.07
CA ARG A 309 10.16 17.07 -12.45
C ARG A 309 9.41 17.83 -11.36
N GLY A 310 9.66 19.15 -11.32
CA GLY A 310 9.02 20.07 -10.37
C GLY A 310 9.74 20.07 -9.02
N THR A 311 9.14 20.75 -8.05
CA THR A 311 9.67 20.86 -6.68
C THR A 311 8.58 20.53 -5.68
N ARG A 312 8.84 19.62 -4.74
CA ARG A 312 7.85 19.22 -3.73
C ARG A 312 7.79 20.09 -2.48
N GLU A 313 8.85 20.83 -2.17
CA GLU A 313 9.05 21.43 -0.84
C GLU A 313 7.90 22.33 -0.38
N SER A 314 7.43 23.26 -1.21
CA SER A 314 6.33 24.17 -0.85
C SER A 314 5.01 23.42 -0.62
N ALA A 315 4.73 22.39 -1.42
CA ALA A 315 3.54 21.55 -1.28
C ALA A 315 3.57 20.74 0.01
N VAL A 316 4.73 20.17 0.37
CA VAL A 316 4.90 19.40 1.61
C VAL A 316 4.85 20.32 2.84
N ARG A 317 5.46 21.52 2.80
CA ARG A 317 5.30 22.53 3.87
C ARG A 317 3.85 22.98 4.04
N GLY A 318 3.14 23.20 2.94
CA GLY A 318 1.71 23.53 2.98
C GLY A 318 0.87 22.40 3.60
N PHE A 319 1.21 21.14 3.30
CA PHE A 319 0.58 19.98 3.92
C PHE A 319 0.85 19.92 5.43
N LEU A 320 2.11 20.11 5.86
CA LEU A 320 2.49 20.17 7.28
C LEU A 320 1.62 21.15 8.06
N VAL A 321 1.54 22.41 7.61
CA VAL A 321 0.74 23.45 8.27
C VAL A 321 -0.73 23.07 8.34
N ASN A 322 -1.26 22.40 7.31
CA ASN A 322 -2.64 21.95 7.31
C ASN A 322 -2.89 20.81 8.31
N VAL A 323 -1.97 19.85 8.43
CA VAL A 323 -2.10 18.74 9.39
C VAL A 323 -2.02 19.25 10.84
N GLU A 324 -1.09 20.16 11.12
CA GLU A 324 -0.97 20.80 12.44
C GLU A 324 -2.26 21.52 12.85
N ARG A 325 -2.81 22.31 11.91
CA ARG A 325 -4.06 23.08 12.13
C ARG A 325 -5.29 22.19 12.17
N ALA A 326 -5.33 21.13 11.38
CA ALA A 326 -6.44 20.19 11.35
C ALA A 326 -6.53 19.35 12.64
N ALA A 327 -5.56 19.49 13.54
CA ALA A 327 -5.63 18.93 14.87
C ALA A 327 -5.84 17.39 14.82
N GLY A 328 -5.21 16.73 13.84
CA GLY A 328 -5.36 15.29 13.60
C GLY A 328 -6.68 14.85 12.92
N GLY A 329 -7.48 15.80 12.46
CA GLY A 329 -8.66 15.59 11.62
C GLY A 329 -8.38 15.79 10.12
N LEU A 330 -9.45 15.81 9.33
CA LEU A 330 -9.39 16.06 7.89
C LEU A 330 -9.25 17.57 7.60
N PRO A 331 -8.82 17.98 6.38
CA PRO A 331 -8.54 19.38 6.07
C PRO A 331 -9.71 20.32 6.43
N VAL A 332 -9.48 21.22 7.38
CA VAL A 332 -10.52 22.09 7.97
C VAL A 332 -10.85 23.30 7.08
N ARG A 333 -9.89 23.76 6.28
CA ARG A 333 -10.08 24.95 5.43
C ARG A 333 -10.32 24.56 3.97
N ARG A 334 -11.54 24.83 3.51
CA ARG A 334 -11.91 24.78 2.10
C ARG A 334 -11.22 25.94 1.37
N MET A 335 -10.37 25.65 0.39
CA MET A 335 -9.89 26.68 -0.54
C MET A 335 -11.10 27.42 -1.14
N PRO A 336 -11.08 28.77 -1.25
CA PRO A 336 -12.21 29.54 -1.78
C PRO A 336 -12.69 28.98 -3.12
N ARG A 337 -14.02 28.88 -3.31
CA ARG A 337 -14.61 28.20 -4.48
C ARG A 337 -14.10 28.76 -5.81
N TRP A 338 -13.84 30.06 -5.88
CA TRP A 338 -13.33 30.74 -7.08
C TRP A 338 -11.86 30.41 -7.41
N LEU A 339 -11.03 30.08 -6.40
CA LEU A 339 -9.63 29.68 -6.57
C LEU A 339 -9.47 28.23 -7.01
N ARG A 340 -10.43 27.36 -6.67
CA ARG A 340 -10.40 25.92 -7.02
C ARG A 340 -10.18 25.61 -8.49
N PRO A 341 -10.93 26.18 -9.46
CA PRO A 341 -10.71 25.86 -10.86
C PRO A 341 -9.32 26.27 -11.36
N ILE A 342 -8.79 27.41 -10.88
CA ILE A 342 -7.47 27.92 -11.27
C ILE A 342 -6.38 26.97 -10.77
N VAL A 343 -6.40 26.63 -9.47
CA VAL A 343 -5.40 25.73 -8.90
C VAL A 343 -5.53 24.32 -9.46
N ALA A 344 -6.75 23.81 -9.67
CA ALA A 344 -6.95 22.50 -10.30
C ALA A 344 -6.45 22.45 -11.75
N PHE A 345 -6.41 23.59 -12.46
CA PHE A 345 -5.83 23.69 -13.80
C PHE A 345 -4.29 23.79 -13.78
N LEU A 346 -3.72 24.53 -12.82
CA LEU A 346 -2.28 24.78 -12.70
C LEU A 346 -1.51 23.65 -12.00
N GLN A 347 -2.09 23.02 -10.98
CA GLN A 347 -1.42 22.03 -10.12
C GLN A 347 -0.88 20.83 -10.92
N PRO A 348 -1.62 20.21 -11.86
CA PRO A 348 -1.06 19.14 -12.66
C PRO A 348 0.11 19.58 -13.55
N ARG A 349 0.21 20.86 -13.92
CA ARG A 349 1.23 21.42 -14.83
C ARG A 349 2.51 21.86 -14.15
N THR A 350 2.38 22.37 -12.92
CA THR A 350 3.48 23.02 -12.18
C THR A 350 3.90 22.23 -10.93
N GLY A 351 3.05 21.31 -10.46
CA GLY A 351 3.33 20.44 -9.33
C GLY A 351 4.38 19.38 -9.62
N PRO A 352 4.90 18.72 -8.57
CA PRO A 352 5.85 17.63 -8.73
C PRO A 352 5.25 16.47 -9.55
N ARG A 353 6.07 15.83 -10.39
CA ARG A 353 5.67 14.70 -11.25
C ARG A 353 6.65 13.55 -11.18
N GLY A 354 6.16 12.34 -11.42
CA GLY A 354 6.95 11.10 -11.40
C GLY A 354 7.57 10.85 -10.02
N LEU A 355 8.87 10.59 -9.95
CA LEU A 355 9.59 10.37 -8.71
C LEU A 355 9.42 11.51 -7.72
N GLU A 356 9.40 12.77 -8.17
CA GLU A 356 9.26 13.90 -7.27
C GLU A 356 7.88 13.95 -6.60
N PHE A 357 6.84 13.50 -7.30
CA PHE A 357 5.52 13.31 -6.70
C PHE A 357 5.54 12.17 -5.67
N ALA A 358 6.20 11.04 -5.99
CA ALA A 358 6.34 9.93 -5.06
C ALA A 358 7.10 10.33 -3.79
N ARG A 359 8.22 11.08 -3.89
CA ARG A 359 8.96 11.63 -2.74
C ARG A 359 8.07 12.55 -1.91
N ALA A 360 7.27 13.41 -2.56
CA ALA A 360 6.34 14.30 -1.86
C ALA A 360 5.32 13.52 -1.01
N ARG A 361 4.74 12.45 -1.58
CA ARG A 361 3.76 11.61 -0.87
C ARG A 361 4.38 10.85 0.31
N VAL A 362 5.60 10.36 0.16
CA VAL A 362 6.35 9.69 1.24
C VAL A 362 6.69 10.67 2.37
N GLU A 363 7.16 11.88 2.07
CA GLU A 363 7.44 12.91 3.08
C GLU A 363 6.17 13.40 3.80
N MET A 364 5.08 13.63 3.07
CA MET A 364 3.77 13.95 3.65
C MET A 364 3.34 12.85 4.63
N LYS A 365 3.53 11.58 4.27
CA LYS A 365 3.18 10.45 5.13
C LYS A 365 4.04 10.38 6.40
N ALA A 366 5.32 10.69 6.29
CA ALA A 366 6.22 10.78 7.43
C ALA A 366 5.80 11.89 8.42
N ILE A 367 5.48 13.08 7.90
CA ILE A 367 4.96 14.21 8.67
C ILE A 367 3.65 13.84 9.37
N GLU A 368 2.70 13.27 8.62
CA GLU A 368 1.41 12.82 9.14
C GLU A 368 1.62 11.85 10.31
N THR A 369 2.46 10.84 10.13
CA THR A 369 2.75 9.83 11.15
C THR A 369 3.27 10.45 12.45
N VAL A 370 4.26 11.34 12.37
CA VAL A 370 4.86 11.98 13.54
C VAL A 370 3.82 12.83 14.27
N LEU A 371 3.07 13.67 13.57
CA LEU A 371 2.11 14.58 14.18
C LEU A 371 0.92 13.85 14.81
N HIS A 372 0.37 12.84 14.13
CA HIS A 372 -0.75 12.07 14.65
C HIS A 372 -0.35 11.19 15.84
N LEU A 373 0.83 10.57 15.82
CA LEU A 373 1.30 9.80 16.98
C LEU A 373 1.58 10.69 18.18
N ARG A 374 2.26 11.83 18.00
CA ARG A 374 2.51 12.80 19.09
C ARG A 374 1.22 13.23 19.78
N ARG A 375 0.15 13.41 19.00
CA ARG A 375 -1.14 13.85 19.52
C ARG A 375 -1.91 12.73 20.22
N ALA A 376 -2.11 11.60 19.55
CA ALA A 376 -3.02 10.55 20.01
C ALA A 376 -2.33 9.51 20.92
N HIS A 377 -1.04 9.25 20.70
CA HIS A 377 -0.27 8.20 21.36
C HIS A 377 1.19 8.62 21.63
N PRO A 378 1.45 9.73 22.35
CA PRO A 378 2.80 10.30 22.50
C PRO A 378 3.82 9.28 23.04
N ALA A 379 3.43 8.47 24.03
CA ALA A 379 4.29 7.43 24.61
C ALA A 379 4.75 6.35 23.60
N ARG A 380 4.05 6.20 22.47
CA ARG A 380 4.38 5.23 21.43
C ARG A 380 5.33 5.77 20.36
N VAL A 381 5.53 7.10 20.26
CA VAL A 381 6.40 7.72 19.25
C VAL A 381 7.80 7.12 19.26
N LYS A 382 8.39 6.96 20.45
CA LYS A 382 9.72 6.38 20.66
C LYS A 382 9.88 4.92 20.20
N LEU A 383 8.77 4.21 20.02
CA LEU A 383 8.76 2.80 19.62
C LEU A 383 8.34 2.62 18.17
N MET A 384 7.33 3.38 17.72
CA MET A 384 6.66 3.16 16.44
C MET A 384 7.31 3.92 15.28
N VAL A 385 8.07 4.99 15.52
CA VAL A 385 8.63 5.82 14.44
C VAL A 385 10.09 5.44 14.17
N PRO A 386 10.38 4.68 13.09
CA PRO A 386 11.73 4.26 12.74
C PRO A 386 12.55 5.42 12.18
N GLU A 387 13.88 5.23 12.10
CA GLU A 387 14.82 6.28 11.70
C GLU A 387 14.53 6.88 10.33
N HIS A 388 14.14 6.07 9.33
CA HIS A 388 13.89 6.59 7.99
C HIS A 388 12.75 7.60 7.96
N VAL A 389 11.74 7.45 8.83
CA VAL A 389 10.64 8.42 8.95
C VAL A 389 11.14 9.74 9.55
N TRP A 390 12.01 9.68 10.56
CA TRP A 390 12.61 10.88 11.15
C TRP A 390 13.47 11.65 10.15
N ARG A 391 14.30 10.96 9.36
CA ARG A 391 15.10 11.61 8.31
C ARG A 391 14.23 12.36 7.30
N LEU A 392 13.14 11.74 6.85
CA LEU A 392 12.18 12.36 5.92
C LEU A 392 11.50 13.60 6.52
N ALA A 393 11.12 13.53 7.80
CA ALA A 393 10.41 14.60 8.49
C ALA A 393 11.36 15.76 8.93
N ALA A 394 12.64 15.47 9.16
CA ALA A 394 13.63 16.44 9.64
C ALA A 394 13.81 17.64 8.70
N ARG A 395 13.73 17.44 7.38
CA ARG A 395 13.77 18.51 6.37
C ARG A 395 12.71 19.60 6.60
N TYR A 396 11.63 19.24 7.28
CA TYR A 396 10.50 20.12 7.57
C TYR A 396 10.45 20.56 9.03
N GLY A 397 11.53 20.37 9.80
CA GLY A 397 11.65 20.81 11.19
C GLY A 397 11.06 19.84 12.22
N LEU A 398 10.64 18.64 11.81
CA LEU A 398 10.16 17.61 12.71
C LEU A 398 11.29 16.66 13.09
N THR A 399 11.93 16.93 14.24
CA THR A 399 12.97 16.07 14.83
C THR A 399 12.49 15.43 16.13
N ARG A 400 13.19 14.41 16.62
CA ARG A 400 12.87 13.75 17.89
C ARG A 400 13.02 14.70 19.08
N ARG A 401 12.02 14.71 19.96
CA ARG A 401 12.11 15.36 21.28
C ARG A 401 12.90 14.47 22.25
N PRO A 402 13.47 15.02 23.33
CA PRO A 402 14.24 14.24 24.30
C PRO A 402 13.48 13.02 24.89
N ASP A 403 12.18 13.17 25.14
CA ASP A 403 11.29 12.13 25.66
C ASP A 403 10.86 11.08 24.60
N GLU A 404 11.12 11.37 23.32
CA GLU A 404 10.84 10.50 22.19
C GLU A 404 12.05 9.64 21.79
N ARG A 405 13.19 9.81 22.45
CA ARG A 405 14.37 8.96 22.25
C ARG A 405 14.19 7.66 23.05
N GLY A 406 14.32 6.54 22.36
CA GLY A 406 14.39 5.24 23.04
C GLY A 406 15.73 5.10 23.76
N ARG A 407 15.83 4.18 24.74
CA ARG A 407 17.11 3.81 25.38
C ARG A 407 18.19 3.33 24.39
N PHE A 408 17.81 3.04 23.14
CA PHE A 408 18.65 2.50 22.07
C PHE A 408 18.70 3.40 20.83
N SER A 409 18.29 4.67 20.94
CA SER A 409 18.46 5.62 19.84
C SER A 409 19.96 5.92 19.64
N PRO A 410 20.48 5.91 18.40
CA PRO A 410 21.86 6.33 18.15
C PRO A 410 22.07 7.78 18.63
N PRO A 411 23.29 8.14 19.06
CA PRO A 411 23.63 9.53 19.39
C PRO A 411 23.40 10.46 18.19
N GLU A 412 23.15 11.73 18.43
CA GLU A 412 23.27 12.74 17.37
C GLU A 412 24.75 12.87 17.00
N GLU A 413 25.07 12.84 15.71
CA GLU A 413 26.35 13.27 15.16
C GLU A 413 26.51 14.80 15.27
#